data_AF-A0A9N8K110-F1
#
_entry.id   AF-A0A9N8K110-F1
#
_cell.length_a   1.000
_cell.length_b   1.000
_cell.length_c   1.000
_cell.angle_alpha   90.00
_cell.angle_beta   90.00
_cell.angle_gamma   90.00
#
_symmetry.space_group_name_H-M   'P 1'
#
loop_
_entity.id
_entity.type
_entity.pdbx_description
1 polymer ?
#
loop_
_entity_poly.entity_id
_entity_poly.type
_entity_poly.pdbx_seq_one_letter_code
_entity_poly.pdbx_strand_id
1 'polypeptide(L)'
;MLIKKVCLNSCKTSAPGWLTYHSQAVAVRKHLERNRKDKDSKFRLILIESRIHRLARYYKTVGVLPPTWKYESSTASTMVA
;
A
#
# COMPACT_ATOMS: atom_id res chain seq x y z
N MET A 1 -7.74 11.34 18.47
CA MET A 1 -7.07 10.02 18.30
C MET A 1 -7.98 8.88 17.83
N LEU A 2 -9.31 9.00 17.86
CA LEU A 2 -10.23 7.90 17.51
C LEU A 2 -10.54 7.73 16.00
N ILE A 3 -10.39 8.77 15.18
CA ILE A 3 -10.74 8.71 13.74
C ILE A 3 -9.75 7.85 12.93
N LYS A 4 -8.48 7.75 13.36
CA LYS A 4 -7.46 6.95 12.66
C LYS A 4 -7.69 5.44 12.75
N LYS A 5 -8.39 4.95 13.79
CA LYS A 5 -8.55 3.51 14.06
C LYS A 5 -9.73 2.89 13.28
N VAL A 6 -10.80 3.65 13.06
CA VAL A 6 -12.00 3.18 12.35
C VAL A 6 -11.72 2.97 10.85
N CYS A 7 -10.99 3.88 10.21
CA CYS A 7 -10.76 3.79 8.77
C CYS A 7 -9.80 2.65 8.39
N LEU A 8 -8.78 2.37 9.22
CA LEU A 8 -7.83 1.28 8.97
C LEU A 8 -8.49 -0.11 9.02
N ASN A 9 -9.40 -0.33 9.97
CA ASN A 9 -10.10 -1.61 10.12
C ASN A 9 -11.14 -1.85 9.02
N SER A 10 -11.84 -0.80 8.58
CA SER A 10 -12.81 -0.91 7.48
C SER A 10 -12.16 -1.08 6.10
N CYS A 11 -10.93 -0.59 5.91
CA CYS A 11 -10.21 -0.71 4.64
C CYS A 11 -9.55 -2.09 4.46
N LYS A 12 -9.20 -2.78 5.57
CA LYS A 12 -8.66 -4.16 5.53
C LYS A 12 -9.71 -5.18 5.03
N THR A 13 -10.98 -5.01 5.40
CA THR A 13 -12.07 -5.96 5.06
C THR A 13 -12.77 -5.68 3.73
N SER A 14 -12.69 -4.46 3.21
CA SER A 14 -13.36 -4.04 1.95
C SER A 14 -12.51 -4.19 0.69
N ALA A 15 -11.20 -4.46 0.82
CA ALA A 15 -10.28 -4.54 -0.30
C ALA A 15 -9.33 -5.74 -0.17
N PRO A 16 -9.83 -7.00 -0.25
CA PRO A 16 -9.02 -8.20 -0.07
C PRO A 16 -7.84 -8.27 -1.05
N GLY A 17 -7.99 -7.70 -2.26
CA GLY A 17 -6.92 -7.63 -3.25
C GLY A 17 -5.83 -6.59 -2.96
N TRP A 18 -6.08 -5.56 -2.14
CA TRP A 18 -5.11 -4.48 -1.91
C TRP A 18 -4.02 -4.88 -0.89
N LEU A 19 -4.36 -5.74 0.07
CA LEU A 19 -3.43 -6.22 1.11
C LEU A 19 -2.30 -7.06 0.53
N THR A 20 -2.57 -7.79 -0.54
CA THR A 20 -1.56 -8.62 -1.23
C THR A 20 -0.51 -7.73 -1.89
N TYR A 21 -0.90 -6.61 -2.50
CA TYR A 21 0.05 -5.64 -3.09
C TYR A 21 0.93 -4.96 -2.03
N HIS A 22 0.40 -4.69 -0.83
CA HIS A 22 1.18 -4.12 0.27
C HIS A 22 2.27 -5.07 0.74
N SER A 23 1.89 -6.33 0.93
CA SER A 23 2.82 -7.38 1.38
C SER A 23 3.91 -7.64 0.33
N GLN A 24 3.55 -7.64 -0.96
CA GLN A 24 4.50 -7.75 -2.07
C GLN A 24 5.46 -6.56 -2.13
N ALA A 25 4.97 -5.33 -1.98
CA ALA A 25 5.82 -4.14 -1.96
C ALA A 25 6.84 -4.19 -0.81
N VAL A 26 6.41 -4.57 0.40
CA VAL A 26 7.30 -4.71 1.57
C VAL A 26 8.37 -5.79 1.33
N ALA A 27 8.00 -6.93 0.75
CA ALA A 27 8.95 -7.99 0.42
C ALA A 27 10.00 -7.53 -0.60
N VAL A 28 9.58 -6.86 -1.68
CA VAL A 28 10.50 -6.32 -2.71
C VAL A 28 11.42 -5.24 -2.13
N ARG A 29 10.92 -4.40 -1.21
CA ARG A 29 11.73 -3.38 -0.52
C ARG A 29 12.84 -4.01 0.32
N LYS A 30 12.51 -5.03 1.12
CA LYS A 30 13.52 -5.80 1.89
C LYS A 30 14.54 -6.50 0.99
N HIS A 31 14.12 -7.01 -0.17
CA HIS A 31 15.04 -7.57 -1.16
C HIS A 31 16.01 -6.52 -1.71
N LEU A 32 15.50 -5.34 -2.06
CA LEU A 32 16.30 -4.23 -2.61
C LEU A 32 17.25 -3.58 -1.60
N GLU A 33 16.97 -3.65 -0.29
CA GLU A 33 17.90 -3.20 0.76
C GLU A 33 19.24 -3.93 0.68
N ARG A 34 19.22 -5.24 0.40
CA ARG A 34 20.42 -6.07 0.24
C ARG A 34 20.95 -6.04 -1.20
N ASN A 35 20.04 -6.01 -2.18
CA ASN A 35 20.35 -6.11 -3.61
C ASN A 35 20.08 -4.80 -4.36
N ARG A 36 20.84 -3.74 -4.05
CA ARG A 36 20.59 -2.39 -4.58
C ARG A 36 20.77 -2.24 -6.11
N LYS A 37 21.47 -3.18 -6.76
CA LYS A 37 21.76 -3.18 -8.21
C LYS A 37 20.69 -3.86 -9.06
N ASP A 38 19.74 -4.58 -8.45
CA ASP A 38 18.69 -5.29 -9.18
C ASP A 38 17.70 -4.28 -9.80
N LYS A 39 17.69 -4.22 -11.14
CA LYS A 39 16.84 -3.31 -11.92
C LYS A 39 15.44 -3.90 -12.16
N ASP A 40 15.32 -5.22 -12.27
CA ASP A 40 14.02 -5.88 -12.50
C ASP A 40 13.13 -5.73 -11.26
N SER A 41 13.70 -5.96 -10.08
CA SER A 41 12.99 -5.78 -8.81
C SER A 41 12.55 -4.32 -8.57
N LYS A 42 13.34 -3.33 -9.00
CA LYS A 42 12.93 -1.90 -8.94
C LYS A 42 11.76 -1.62 -9.88
N PHE A 43 11.79 -2.17 -11.10
CA PHE A 43 10.69 -2.02 -12.04
C PHE A 43 9.40 -2.65 -11.50
N ARG A 44 9.48 -3.85 -10.92
CA ARG A 44 8.34 -4.50 -10.27
C ARG A 44 7.77 -3.68 -9.11
N LEU A 45 8.63 -3.06 -8.29
CA LEU A 45 8.19 -2.18 -7.20
C LEU A 45 7.35 -1.02 -7.74
N ILE A 46 7.80 -0.35 -8.80
CA ILE A 46 7.09 0.78 -9.44
C ILE A 46 5.71 0.34 -9.96
N LEU A 47 5.61 -0.85 -10.56
CA LEU A 47 4.35 -1.39 -11.04
C LEU A 47 3.36 -1.65 -9.89
N ILE A 48 3.83 -2.25 -8.80
CA ILE A 48 3.02 -2.50 -7.60
C ILE A 48 2.55 -1.18 -6.99
N GLU A 49 3.44 -0.20 -6.81
CA GLU A 49 3.10 1.13 -6.27
C GLU A 49 2.09 1.87 -7.16
N SER A 50 2.24 1.76 -8.49
CA SER A 50 1.29 2.36 -9.44
C SER A 50 -0.12 1.77 -9.32
N ARG A 51 -0.24 0.45 -9.08
CA ARG A 51 -1.54 -0.20 -8.84
C ARG A 51 -2.17 0.26 -7.53
N ILE A 52 -1.37 0.37 -6.46
CA ILE A 52 -1.80 0.88 -5.15
C ILE A 52 -2.36 2.31 -5.29
N HIS A 53 -1.68 3.19 -6.03
CA HIS A 53 -2.16 4.55 -6.27
C HIS A 53 -3.48 4.60 -7.06
N ARG A 54 -3.66 3.72 -8.06
CA ARG A 54 -4.93 3.61 -8.79
C ARG A 54 -6.08 3.17 -7.87
N LEU A 55 -5.85 2.15 -7.05
CA LEU A 55 -6.85 1.68 -6.08
C LEU A 55 -7.17 2.75 -5.04
N ALA A 56 -6.15 3.45 -4.52
CA ALA A 56 -6.35 4.55 -3.60
C ALA A 56 -7.23 5.66 -4.19
N ARG A 57 -7.05 6.00 -5.47
CA ARG A 57 -7.94 6.96 -6.15
C ARG A 57 -9.38 6.45 -6.23
N TYR A 58 -9.58 5.19 -6.60
CA TYR A 58 -10.91 4.57 -6.65
C TYR A 58 -11.61 4.59 -5.28
N TYR A 59 -10.93 4.17 -4.22
CA TYR A 59 -11.53 4.16 -2.88
C TYR A 59 -11.79 5.55 -2.30
N LYS A 60 -11.04 6.57 -2.74
CA LYS A 60 -11.37 7.98 -2.45
C LYS A 60 -12.64 8.42 -3.16
N THR A 61 -12.84 8.04 -4.42
CA THR A 61 -14.07 8.39 -5.17
C THR A 61 -15.30 7.66 -4.64
N VAL A 62 -15.16 6.42 -4.15
CA VAL A 62 -16.26 5.64 -3.56
C VAL A 62 -16.59 6.11 -2.13
N GLY A 63 -15.76 6.97 -1.52
CA GLY A 63 -15.99 7.50 -0.17
C GLY A 63 -15.59 6.56 0.97
N VAL A 64 -14.92 5.44 0.66
CA VAL A 64 -14.39 4.50 1.66
C VAL A 64 -13.17 5.08 2.38
N LEU A 65 -12.39 5.91 1.67
CA LEU A 65 -11.17 6.53 2.18
C LEU A 65 -11.33 8.05 2.30
N PRO A 66 -10.83 8.67 3.39
CA PRO A 66 -10.82 10.12 3.50
C PRO A 66 -9.93 10.73 2.40
N PRO A 67 -10.31 11.88 1.83
CA PRO A 67 -9.59 12.51 0.71
C PRO A 67 -8.14 12.89 1.07
N THR A 68 -7.88 13.14 2.36
CA THR A 68 -6.56 13.47 2.93
C THR A 68 -5.61 12.28 3.01
N TRP A 69 -6.09 11.05 2.78
CA TRP A 69 -5.27 9.86 2.89
C TRP A 69 -4.20 9.82 1.79
N LYS A 70 -2.94 9.56 2.16
CA LYS A 70 -1.82 9.39 1.23
C LYS A 70 -1.16 8.04 1.48
N TYR A 71 -0.73 7.39 0.41
CA TYR A 71 0.07 6.18 0.49
C TYR A 71 1.51 6.58 0.80
N GLU A 72 1.94 6.31 2.03
CA GLU A 72 3.34 6.47 2.44
C GLU A 72 3.96 5.08 2.54
N SER A 73 5.03 4.86 1.78
CA SER A 73 5.70 3.57 1.67
C SER A 73 6.32 3.08 2.99
N SER A 74 6.56 3.99 3.94
CA SER A 74 6.97 3.72 5.32
C SER A 74 5.82 3.18 6.19
N THR A 75 4.58 3.51 5.86
CA THR A 75 3.38 3.06 6.59
C THR A 75 2.91 1.67 6.12
N ALA A 76 3.40 1.20 4.96
CA ALA A 76 3.04 -0.11 4.40
C ALA A 76 3.34 -1.27 5.35
N SER A 77 4.44 -1.19 6.12
CA SER A 77 4.82 -2.19 7.12
C SER A 77 3.80 -2.31 8.27
N THR A 78 3.18 -1.21 8.67
CA THR A 78 2.22 -1.13 9.77
C THR A 78 0.82 -1.61 9.36
N MET A 79 0.50 -1.62 8.07
CA MET A 79 -0.81 -2.03 7.57
C MET A 79 -0.97 -3.56 7.47
N VAL A 80 0.14 -4.31 7.44
CA VAL A 80 0.16 -5.77 7.30
C VAL A 80 0.19 -6.49 8.67
N ALA A 81 0.40 -5.74 9.77
CA ALA A 81 0.33 -6.25 11.14
C ALA A 81 -1.09 -6.18 11.74
#